data_AF-A0A960SXD2-F1
#
_entry.id   AF-A0A960SXD2-F1
#
_cell.length_a   1.000
_cell.length_b   1.000
_cell.length_c   1.000
_cell.angle_alpha   90.00
_cell.angle_beta   90.00
_cell.angle_gamma   90.00
#
_symmetry.space_group_name_H-M   'P 1'
#
loop_
_entity.id
_entity.type
_entity.pdbx_description
1 polymer ?
#
loop_
_entity_poly.entity_id
_entity_poly.type
_entity_poly.pdbx_seq_one_letter_code
_entity_poly.pdbx_strand_id
1 'polypeptide(L)'
;MKAKYLVAPALALVAVVAWNVHQHRSLKEVEEKTTKWEERIESSGGGPSRTRVERRNESSGGDKGPLGSSNGGVIDWRQVSQRLADMEESLDPADMREMMAFHEKVAGMSDTELVAAISEVEALGLDEDSLEMLQEVLIEPLIEKNPELALEQYKDRIEDDPDGIGWMLSFAMEEWAAKDVKSAEKWLDDQIAAGLFESKSLDGRSESRLEFEAALLGELLDADPEAAARRVAVLQEDERRETMEQVSFTDLSPDAQKAYAALIRNLVPEDERAGSFAYLVEDVAWEGGYDAVDEFLERVNATPEERAVSARQAASSMIEEIADERSVTGGDIEEMRTWLAKYDPESLDKRTGRAIADATQDCSEFPYEDAEKLARQYFQKSGNEQVIISFLESFAARSNLDQALPLAELIADPARREKILDRLK
;
A
#
# COMPACT_ATOMS: atom_id res chain seq x y z
N MET A 1 27.39 -28.43 -24.71
CA MET A 1 27.18 -27.06 -24.18
C MET A 1 26.01 -27.12 -23.22
N LYS A 2 26.20 -26.65 -21.98
CA LYS A 2 25.33 -26.97 -20.83
C LYS A 2 24.14 -26.01 -20.76
N ALA A 3 22.93 -26.54 -20.88
CA ALA A 3 21.65 -25.81 -20.74
C ALA A 3 21.44 -25.15 -19.35
N LYS A 4 22.31 -25.44 -18.37
CA LYS A 4 22.23 -24.90 -16.99
C LYS A 4 22.52 -23.41 -16.86
N TYR A 5 23.10 -22.76 -17.88
CA TYR A 5 23.43 -21.33 -17.83
C TYR A 5 22.35 -20.40 -18.43
N LEU A 6 21.25 -20.96 -18.96
CA LEU A 6 20.14 -20.18 -19.53
C LEU A 6 18.93 -20.09 -18.61
N VAL A 7 18.92 -20.82 -17.49
CA VAL A 7 17.78 -20.85 -16.55
C VAL A 7 17.67 -19.54 -15.76
N ALA A 8 18.77 -19.04 -15.20
CA ALA A 8 18.74 -17.80 -14.41
C ALA A 8 18.38 -16.54 -15.23
N PRO A 9 18.88 -16.32 -16.47
CA PRO A 9 18.44 -15.21 -17.30
C PRO A 9 16.98 -15.32 -17.75
N ALA A 10 16.46 -16.54 -17.95
CA ALA A 10 15.07 -16.76 -18.34
C ALA A 10 14.11 -16.49 -17.17
N LEU A 11 14.47 -16.86 -15.94
CA LEU A 11 13.68 -16.56 -14.74
C LEU A 11 13.65 -15.06 -14.42
N ALA A 12 14.79 -14.36 -14.59
CA ALA A 12 14.83 -12.91 -14.45
C ALA A 12 13.94 -12.18 -15.48
N LEU A 13 13.86 -12.70 -16.71
CA LEU A 13 12.96 -12.16 -17.73
C LEU A 13 11.47 -12.39 -17.39
N VAL A 14 11.11 -13.53 -16.79
CA VAL A 14 9.73 -13.81 -16.37
C VAL A 14 9.31 -12.89 -15.21
N ALA A 15 10.19 -12.66 -14.23
CA ALA A 15 9.92 -11.75 -13.11
C ALA A 15 9.75 -10.28 -13.58
N VAL A 16 10.59 -9.82 -14.52
CA VAL A 16 10.48 -8.47 -15.09
C VAL A 16 9.21 -8.31 -15.94
N VAL A 17 8.76 -9.36 -16.63
CA VAL A 17 7.49 -9.34 -17.38
C VAL A 17 6.28 -9.36 -16.44
N ALA A 18 6.30 -10.15 -15.36
CA ALA A 18 5.24 -10.16 -14.36
C ALA A 18 5.12 -8.79 -13.64
N TRP A 19 6.24 -8.20 -13.24
CA TRP A 19 6.29 -6.86 -12.65
C TRP A 19 5.77 -5.77 -13.61
N ASN A 20 6.17 -5.82 -14.89
CA ASN A 20 5.65 -4.87 -15.89
C ASN A 20 4.15 -5.07 -16.19
N VAL A 21 3.63 -6.30 -16.13
CA VAL A 21 2.19 -6.55 -16.32
C VAL A 21 1.39 -6.02 -15.13
N HIS A 22 1.91 -6.15 -13.91
CA HIS A 22 1.30 -5.58 -12.71
C HIS A 22 1.31 -4.05 -12.75
N GLN A 23 2.45 -3.43 -13.09
CA GLN A 23 2.59 -1.98 -13.29
C GLN A 23 1.71 -1.45 -14.45
N HIS A 24 1.49 -2.23 -15.51
CA HIS A 24 0.57 -1.85 -16.58
C HIS A 24 -0.90 -1.97 -16.20
N ARG A 25 -1.27 -2.74 -15.18
CA ARG A 25 -2.66 -2.79 -14.66
C ARG A 25 -2.94 -1.57 -13.79
N SER A 26 -2.03 -1.20 -12.89
CA SER A 26 -2.16 0.02 -12.09
C SER A 26 -2.12 1.29 -12.95
N LEU A 27 -1.25 1.34 -13.97
CA LEU A 27 -1.23 2.45 -14.95
C LEU A 27 -2.53 2.53 -15.76
N LYS A 28 -3.14 1.40 -16.13
CA LYS A 28 -4.44 1.42 -16.83
C LYS A 28 -5.56 1.93 -15.95
N GLU A 29 -5.54 1.58 -14.68
CA GLU A 29 -6.53 2.06 -13.71
C GLU A 29 -6.39 3.56 -13.47
N VAL A 30 -5.15 4.07 -13.39
CA VAL A 30 -4.85 5.50 -13.30
C VAL A 30 -5.18 6.23 -14.60
N GLU A 31 -4.90 5.65 -15.77
CA GLU A 31 -5.27 6.21 -17.07
C GLU A 31 -6.80 6.24 -17.24
N GLU A 32 -7.53 5.21 -16.80
CA GLU A 32 -9.00 5.19 -16.82
C GLU A 32 -9.60 6.22 -15.86
N LYS A 33 -9.02 6.37 -14.66
CA LYS A 33 -9.39 7.43 -13.70
C LYS A 33 -9.10 8.82 -14.30
N THR A 34 -7.92 9.02 -14.90
CA THR A 34 -7.51 10.30 -15.51
C THR A 34 -8.38 10.65 -16.72
N THR A 35 -8.73 9.66 -17.56
CA THR A 35 -9.60 9.87 -18.72
C THR A 35 -11.02 10.22 -18.28
N LYS A 36 -11.55 9.60 -17.22
CA LYS A 36 -12.83 9.99 -16.61
C LYS A 36 -12.80 11.43 -16.05
N TRP A 37 -11.67 11.84 -15.46
CA TRP A 37 -11.47 13.22 -15.01
C TRP A 37 -11.38 14.22 -16.16
N GLU A 38 -10.66 13.91 -17.24
CA GLU A 38 -10.56 14.75 -18.43
C GLU A 38 -11.90 14.86 -19.17
N GLU A 39 -12.68 13.77 -19.25
CA GLU A 39 -14.03 13.76 -19.82
C GLU A 39 -15.02 14.60 -18.98
N ARG A 40 -14.84 14.64 -17.65
CA ARG A 40 -15.57 15.56 -16.74
C ARG A 40 -15.15 17.03 -16.93
N ILE A 41 -13.87 17.31 -17.19
CA ILE A 41 -13.37 18.67 -17.44
C ILE A 41 -13.80 19.17 -18.82
N GLU A 42 -13.75 18.34 -19.87
CA GLU A 42 -14.20 18.72 -21.22
C GLU A 42 -15.72 18.88 -21.31
N SER A 43 -16.49 18.04 -20.60
CA SER A 43 -17.95 18.21 -20.48
C SER A 43 -18.33 19.46 -19.67
N SER A 44 -17.42 19.95 -18.81
CA SER A 44 -17.56 21.22 -18.08
C SER A 44 -17.05 22.44 -18.86
N GLY A 45 -16.17 22.25 -19.86
CA GLY A 45 -15.43 23.31 -20.54
C GLY A 45 -16.03 23.84 -21.85
N GLY A 46 -17.09 23.21 -22.39
CA GLY A 46 -17.53 23.49 -23.76
C GLY A 46 -19.03 23.60 -23.98
N GLY A 47 -19.68 24.69 -23.52
CA GLY A 47 -21.08 24.98 -23.88
C GLY A 47 -21.49 26.44 -23.65
N PRO A 48 -22.16 27.09 -24.61
CA PRO A 48 -22.31 28.54 -24.66
C PRO A 48 -23.16 29.05 -23.51
N SER A 49 -22.87 30.28 -23.05
CA SER A 49 -23.66 31.08 -22.11
C SER A 49 -25.16 30.88 -22.32
N ARG A 50 -25.74 29.92 -21.58
CA ARG A 50 -27.17 29.75 -21.52
C ARG A 50 -27.68 30.86 -20.63
N THR A 51 -28.32 31.81 -21.28
CA THR A 51 -29.32 32.69 -20.72
C THR A 51 -29.97 32.05 -19.51
N ARG A 52 -29.80 32.74 -18.38
CA ARG A 52 -30.55 32.57 -17.13
C ARG A 52 -32.04 32.58 -17.43
N VAL A 53 -32.56 31.43 -17.85
CA VAL A 53 -33.98 31.13 -17.73
C VAL A 53 -34.16 30.89 -16.26
N GLU A 54 -34.91 31.79 -15.62
CA GLU A 54 -35.47 31.61 -14.30
C GLU A 54 -36.29 30.30 -14.28
N ARG A 55 -35.61 29.17 -14.08
CA ARG A 55 -36.24 27.99 -13.52
C ARG A 55 -36.38 28.31 -12.04
N ARG A 56 -37.49 28.97 -11.76
CA ARG A 56 -38.15 29.03 -10.46
C ARG A 56 -38.53 27.60 -10.07
N ASN A 57 -37.52 26.76 -9.77
CA ASN A 57 -37.69 25.71 -8.80
C ASN A 57 -37.57 26.43 -7.46
N GLU A 58 -38.58 26.25 -6.63
CA GLU A 58 -38.63 26.69 -5.26
C GLU A 58 -37.48 26.00 -4.49
N SER A 59 -36.26 26.53 -4.62
CA SER A 59 -35.29 26.40 -3.53
C SER A 59 -35.87 27.24 -2.41
N SER A 60 -36.70 26.61 -1.58
CA SER A 60 -36.93 27.08 -0.23
C SER A 60 -35.57 27.44 0.33
N GLY A 61 -35.31 28.74 0.54
CA GLY A 61 -34.32 29.23 1.49
C GLY A 61 -34.78 28.88 2.90
N GLY A 62 -35.09 27.60 3.12
CA GLY A 62 -35.26 27.02 4.42
C GLY A 62 -33.87 26.84 4.98
N ASP A 63 -33.68 27.38 6.18
CA ASP A 63 -32.63 27.04 7.12
C ASP A 63 -32.16 25.60 6.87
N LYS A 64 -31.00 25.41 6.25
CA LYS A 64 -30.41 24.08 6.08
C LYS A 64 -29.93 23.69 7.48
N GLY A 65 -30.80 23.03 8.24
CA GLY A 65 -30.46 22.54 9.57
C GLY A 65 -29.24 21.60 9.53
N PRO A 66 -28.61 21.33 10.67
CA PRO A 66 -27.39 20.50 10.72
C PRO A 66 -27.60 19.11 10.08
N LEU A 67 -26.55 18.52 9.50
CA LEU A 67 -26.52 17.15 8.99
C LEU A 67 -27.16 16.19 10.00
N GLY A 68 -28.03 15.32 9.49
CA GLY A 68 -28.80 14.38 10.28
C GLY A 68 -29.84 15.01 11.22
N SER A 69 -30.18 16.29 11.09
CA SER A 69 -31.30 16.90 11.82
C SER A 69 -32.61 16.72 11.08
N SER A 70 -33.67 16.41 11.82
CA SER A 70 -35.03 16.43 11.28
C SER A 70 -36.04 17.02 12.26
N ASN A 71 -37.21 17.36 11.71
CA ASN A 71 -38.40 17.64 12.49
C ASN A 71 -38.93 16.36 13.13
N GLY A 72 -38.43 16.04 14.33
CA GLY A 72 -38.90 14.91 15.14
C GLY A 72 -37.82 13.95 15.63
N GLY A 73 -36.55 14.19 15.30
CA GLY A 73 -35.41 13.41 15.82
C GLY A 73 -35.02 12.19 14.97
N VAL A 74 -35.72 11.90 13.87
CA VAL A 74 -35.41 10.81 12.92
C VAL A 74 -34.48 11.30 11.82
N ILE A 75 -33.31 10.72 11.59
CA ILE A 75 -32.37 11.21 10.58
C ILE A 75 -33.00 11.13 9.18
N ASP A 76 -32.98 12.22 8.40
CA ASP A 76 -33.39 12.21 6.99
C ASP A 76 -32.19 11.78 6.12
N TRP A 77 -32.03 10.48 5.94
CA TRP A 77 -30.89 9.91 5.22
C TRP A 77 -30.79 10.35 3.75
N ARG A 78 -31.93 10.63 3.09
CA ARG A 78 -31.92 11.14 1.70
C ARG A 78 -31.39 12.57 1.65
N GLN A 79 -31.67 13.38 2.67
CA GLN A 79 -31.04 14.69 2.81
C GLN A 79 -29.56 14.55 3.15
N VAL A 80 -29.18 13.60 4.00
CA VAL A 80 -27.78 13.36 4.36
C VAL A 80 -26.96 12.99 3.13
N SER A 81 -27.37 12.01 2.31
CA SER A 81 -26.59 11.60 1.12
C SER A 81 -26.36 12.75 0.15
N GLN A 82 -27.41 13.54 -0.14
CA GLN A 82 -27.29 14.71 -1.02
C GLN A 82 -26.29 15.74 -0.49
N ARG A 83 -26.24 15.91 0.83
CA ARG A 83 -25.34 16.88 1.46
C ARG A 83 -23.92 16.36 1.59
N LEU A 84 -23.72 15.08 1.85
CA LEU A 84 -22.37 14.48 1.87
C LEU A 84 -21.73 14.59 0.49
N ALA A 85 -22.45 14.29 -0.58
CA ALA A 85 -21.97 14.48 -1.95
C ALA A 85 -21.60 15.95 -2.26
N ASP A 86 -22.41 16.91 -1.80
CA ASP A 86 -22.10 18.34 -1.96
C ASP A 86 -20.85 18.78 -1.15
N MET A 87 -20.56 18.09 -0.03
CA MET A 87 -19.49 18.43 0.91
C MET A 87 -18.16 17.76 0.61
N GLU A 88 -18.17 16.59 -0.04
CA GLU A 88 -16.94 15.85 -0.41
C GLU A 88 -16.03 16.68 -1.33
N GLU A 89 -16.63 17.50 -2.20
CA GLU A 89 -15.90 18.41 -3.09
C GLU A 89 -15.48 19.74 -2.40
N SER A 90 -15.85 19.94 -1.14
CA SER A 90 -15.66 21.20 -0.38
C SER A 90 -14.54 21.10 0.65
N LEU A 91 -13.61 22.05 0.60
CA LEU A 91 -12.59 22.25 1.64
C LEU A 91 -13.01 23.32 2.67
N ASP A 92 -14.31 23.64 2.77
CA ASP A 92 -14.81 24.64 3.72
C ASP A 92 -14.72 24.12 5.17
N PRO A 93 -14.03 24.84 6.09
CA PRO A 93 -13.98 24.46 7.50
C PRO A 93 -15.34 24.39 8.23
N ALA A 94 -16.40 24.98 7.68
CA ALA A 94 -17.76 24.80 8.20
C ALA A 94 -18.32 23.41 7.85
N ASP A 95 -18.16 22.97 6.61
CA ASP A 95 -18.62 21.66 6.14
C ASP A 95 -17.87 20.53 6.87
N MET A 96 -16.54 20.65 7.02
CA MET A 96 -15.75 19.68 7.81
C MET A 96 -16.23 19.55 9.26
N ARG A 97 -16.60 20.67 9.92
CA ARG A 97 -17.14 20.64 11.28
C ARG A 97 -18.51 20.00 11.34
N GLU A 98 -19.33 20.20 10.31
CA GLU A 98 -20.64 19.59 10.22
C GLU A 98 -20.54 18.07 10.01
N MET A 99 -19.61 17.61 9.14
CA MET A 99 -19.30 16.20 8.96
C MET A 99 -18.81 15.57 10.27
N MET A 100 -17.85 16.17 10.97
CA MET A 100 -17.38 15.65 12.27
C MET A 100 -18.52 15.53 13.30
N ALA A 101 -19.41 16.52 13.38
CA ALA A 101 -20.56 16.45 14.28
C ALA A 101 -21.56 15.34 13.88
N PHE A 102 -21.69 15.07 12.58
CA PHE A 102 -22.48 13.96 12.07
C PHE A 102 -21.84 12.60 12.39
N HIS A 103 -20.53 12.43 12.16
CA HIS A 103 -19.79 11.23 12.57
C HIS A 103 -19.91 10.98 14.08
N GLU A 104 -19.74 12.00 14.93
CA GLU A 104 -19.94 11.86 16.38
C GLU A 104 -21.37 11.42 16.73
N LYS A 105 -22.37 11.93 16.00
CA LYS A 105 -23.76 11.52 16.19
C LYS A 105 -23.98 10.06 15.82
N VAL A 106 -23.47 9.60 14.68
CA VAL A 106 -23.58 8.20 14.24
C VAL A 106 -22.80 7.28 15.18
N ALA A 107 -21.58 7.66 15.55
CA ALA A 107 -20.78 6.97 16.57
C ALA A 107 -21.45 6.97 17.95
N GLY A 108 -22.45 7.81 18.21
CA GLY A 108 -23.28 7.80 19.42
C GLY A 108 -24.47 6.82 19.37
N MET A 109 -24.86 6.32 18.19
CA MET A 109 -26.01 5.42 18.01
C MET A 109 -25.75 4.03 18.59
N SER A 110 -26.76 3.42 19.22
CA SER A 110 -26.68 2.03 19.68
C SER A 110 -26.61 1.04 18.51
N ASP A 111 -26.14 -0.18 18.79
CA ASP A 111 -26.09 -1.28 17.81
C ASP A 111 -27.43 -1.46 17.06
N THR A 112 -28.55 -1.43 17.80
CA THR A 112 -29.89 -1.55 17.23
C THR A 112 -30.29 -0.36 16.38
N GLU A 113 -29.83 0.84 16.73
CA GLU A 113 -30.09 2.05 15.93
C GLU A 113 -29.26 2.04 14.64
N LEU A 114 -28.00 1.58 14.70
CA LEU A 114 -27.14 1.44 13.52
C LEU A 114 -27.70 0.40 12.53
N VAL A 115 -28.07 -0.79 13.02
CA VAL A 115 -28.68 -1.84 12.16
C VAL A 115 -30.00 -1.35 11.55
N ALA A 116 -30.83 -0.64 12.32
CA ALA A 116 -32.07 -0.07 11.82
C ALA A 116 -31.81 1.03 10.76
N ALA A 117 -30.80 1.88 10.97
CA ALA A 117 -30.41 2.92 10.02
C ALA A 117 -29.90 2.34 8.70
N ILE A 118 -29.04 1.32 8.74
CA ILE A 118 -28.54 0.65 7.53
C ILE A 118 -29.70 0.05 6.73
N SER A 119 -30.61 -0.65 7.41
CA SER A 119 -31.83 -1.20 6.79
C SER A 119 -32.74 -0.12 6.21
N GLU A 120 -32.84 1.03 6.88
CA GLU A 120 -33.62 2.19 6.40
C GLU A 120 -33.01 2.75 5.12
N VAL A 121 -31.69 3.00 5.11
CA VAL A 121 -30.97 3.55 3.96
C VAL A 121 -31.14 2.67 2.73
N GLU A 122 -31.04 1.35 2.87
CA GLU A 122 -31.24 0.40 1.77
C GLU A 122 -32.65 0.43 1.18
N ALA A 123 -33.65 0.71 2.02
CA ALA A 123 -35.04 0.81 1.58
C ALA A 123 -35.37 2.12 0.86
N LEU A 124 -34.47 3.12 0.86
CA LEU A 124 -34.73 4.44 0.27
C LEU A 124 -34.64 4.47 -1.26
N GLY A 125 -34.09 3.43 -1.88
CA GLY A 125 -33.86 3.37 -3.33
C GLY A 125 -32.97 4.51 -3.82
N LEU A 126 -31.85 4.70 -3.13
CA LEU A 126 -30.79 5.63 -3.54
C LEU A 126 -30.03 5.05 -4.76
N ASP A 127 -29.29 5.91 -5.46
CA ASP A 127 -28.24 5.46 -6.37
C ASP A 127 -27.11 4.75 -5.61
N GLU A 128 -26.33 3.95 -6.33
CA GLU A 128 -25.28 3.06 -5.79
C GLU A 128 -24.24 3.83 -4.98
N ASP A 129 -23.63 4.86 -5.56
CA ASP A 129 -22.66 5.75 -4.89
C ASP A 129 -23.22 6.34 -3.58
N SER A 130 -24.47 6.86 -3.60
CA SER A 130 -25.11 7.42 -2.40
C SER A 130 -25.44 6.38 -1.33
N LEU A 131 -25.73 5.14 -1.75
CA LEU A 131 -26.02 4.04 -0.85
C LEU A 131 -24.74 3.56 -0.17
N GLU A 132 -23.69 3.33 -0.96
CA GLU A 132 -22.36 2.90 -0.50
C GLU A 132 -21.80 3.88 0.53
N MET A 133 -21.73 5.17 0.19
CA MET A 133 -21.24 6.22 1.09
C MET A 133 -21.99 6.24 2.44
N LEU A 134 -23.31 6.08 2.43
CA LEU A 134 -24.09 6.03 3.67
C LEU A 134 -23.88 4.73 4.44
N GLN A 135 -23.71 3.60 3.75
CA GLN A 135 -23.44 2.32 4.37
C GLN A 135 -22.08 2.31 5.05
N GLU A 136 -21.03 2.85 4.42
CA GLU A 136 -19.70 2.99 5.03
C GLU A 136 -19.77 3.75 6.35
N VAL A 137 -20.37 4.95 6.35
CA VAL A 137 -20.50 5.80 7.55
C VAL A 137 -21.28 5.11 8.68
N LEU A 138 -22.20 4.21 8.35
CA LEU A 138 -23.04 3.51 9.33
C LEU A 138 -22.42 2.19 9.82
N ILE A 139 -21.69 1.50 8.96
CA ILE A 139 -21.13 0.17 9.26
C ILE A 139 -19.86 0.29 10.09
N GLU A 140 -18.99 1.26 9.81
CA GLU A 140 -17.75 1.46 10.56
C GLU A 140 -18.01 1.57 12.09
N PRO A 141 -18.93 2.44 12.59
CA PRO A 141 -19.23 2.50 14.02
C PRO A 141 -19.88 1.22 14.58
N LEU A 142 -20.53 0.42 13.74
CA LEU A 142 -21.08 -0.87 14.17
C LEU A 142 -19.95 -1.89 14.35
N ILE A 143 -18.97 -1.90 13.44
CA ILE A 143 -17.78 -2.74 13.51
C ILE A 143 -16.99 -2.45 14.78
N GLU A 144 -16.69 -1.18 15.05
CA GLU A 144 -15.94 -0.78 16.25
C GLU A 144 -16.63 -1.23 17.54
N LYS A 145 -17.96 -1.11 17.61
CA LYS A 145 -18.76 -1.41 18.81
C LYS A 145 -19.03 -2.89 19.00
N ASN A 146 -19.50 -3.55 17.95
CA ASN A 146 -20.00 -4.90 17.99
C ASN A 146 -19.67 -5.64 16.68
N PRO A 147 -18.39 -5.99 16.50
CA PRO A 147 -17.93 -6.57 15.25
C PRO A 147 -18.56 -7.95 14.98
N GLU A 148 -18.84 -8.75 16.02
CA GLU A 148 -19.59 -10.00 15.91
C GLU A 148 -20.98 -9.78 15.29
N LEU A 149 -21.71 -8.75 15.76
CA LEU A 149 -23.02 -8.43 15.22
C LEU A 149 -22.94 -7.95 13.76
N ALA A 150 -21.94 -7.13 13.43
CA ALA A 150 -21.71 -6.68 12.05
C ALA A 150 -21.52 -7.88 11.11
N LEU A 151 -20.64 -8.82 11.50
CA LEU A 151 -20.38 -10.04 10.74
C LEU A 151 -21.63 -10.91 10.61
N GLU A 152 -22.35 -11.18 11.69
CA GLU A 152 -23.55 -12.03 11.63
C GLU A 152 -24.68 -11.42 10.80
N GLN A 153 -24.86 -10.09 10.90
CA GLN A 153 -25.93 -9.38 10.20
C GLN A 153 -25.65 -9.24 8.70
N TYR A 154 -24.39 -9.10 8.31
CA TYR A 154 -24.00 -8.76 6.94
C TYR A 154 -23.15 -9.82 6.23
N LYS A 155 -22.93 -11.01 6.82
CA LYS A 155 -22.18 -12.11 6.17
C LYS A 155 -22.66 -12.48 4.78
N ASP A 156 -23.96 -12.34 4.49
CA ASP A 156 -24.50 -12.64 3.16
C ASP A 156 -24.02 -11.65 2.08
N ARG A 157 -23.27 -10.61 2.47
CA ARG A 157 -22.63 -9.62 1.59
C ARG A 157 -21.12 -9.81 1.46
N ILE A 158 -20.58 -10.85 2.09
CA ILE A 158 -19.22 -11.31 1.81
C ILE A 158 -19.31 -11.97 0.43
N GLU A 159 -19.06 -11.17 -0.59
CA GLU A 159 -18.95 -11.59 -1.98
C GLU A 159 -17.54 -11.25 -2.49
N ASP A 160 -17.08 -11.92 -3.54
CA ASP A 160 -15.86 -11.53 -4.28
C ASP A 160 -16.17 -10.30 -5.17
N ASP A 161 -16.67 -9.22 -4.56
CA ASP A 161 -16.94 -7.93 -5.20
C ASP A 161 -16.11 -6.84 -4.51
N PRO A 162 -15.07 -6.30 -5.16
CA PRO A 162 -14.19 -5.31 -4.56
C PRO A 162 -14.89 -3.97 -4.29
N ASP A 163 -16.00 -3.69 -4.97
CA ASP A 163 -16.74 -2.43 -4.86
C ASP A 163 -17.92 -2.54 -3.86
N GLY A 164 -18.08 -3.71 -3.20
CA GLY A 164 -19.15 -3.96 -2.23
C GLY A 164 -18.65 -3.83 -0.78
N ILE A 165 -19.56 -3.69 0.18
CA ILE A 165 -19.21 -3.58 1.61
C ILE A 165 -18.52 -4.83 2.22
N GLY A 166 -18.32 -5.89 1.43
CA GLY A 166 -17.70 -7.14 1.87
C GLY A 166 -16.28 -6.94 2.38
N TRP A 167 -15.49 -6.07 1.74
CA TRP A 167 -14.12 -5.76 2.18
C TRP A 167 -14.09 -5.14 3.58
N MET A 168 -15.05 -4.27 3.92
CA MET A 168 -15.14 -3.67 5.26
C MET A 168 -15.39 -4.71 6.36
N LEU A 169 -16.03 -5.83 6.04
CA LEU A 169 -16.27 -6.89 7.02
C LEU A 169 -14.98 -7.62 7.43
N SER A 170 -13.89 -7.50 6.66
CA SER A 170 -12.57 -7.97 7.11
C SER A 170 -12.07 -7.17 8.32
N PHE A 171 -12.33 -5.86 8.40
CA PHE A 171 -12.04 -5.07 9.61
C PHE A 171 -12.91 -5.48 10.79
N ALA A 172 -14.15 -5.91 10.54
CA ALA A 172 -14.97 -6.51 11.59
C ALA A 172 -14.35 -7.80 12.14
N MET A 173 -13.76 -8.63 11.27
CA MET A 173 -13.01 -9.80 11.70
C MET A 173 -11.79 -9.41 12.55
N GLU A 174 -11.00 -8.44 12.12
CA GLU A 174 -9.84 -7.93 12.87
C GLU A 174 -10.24 -7.38 14.25
N GLU A 175 -11.21 -6.46 14.29
CA GLU A 175 -11.75 -5.88 15.53
C GLU A 175 -12.33 -6.94 16.48
N TRP A 176 -12.97 -7.98 15.95
CA TRP A 176 -13.44 -9.09 16.77
C TRP A 176 -12.29 -9.94 17.28
N ALA A 177 -11.32 -10.25 16.44
CA ALA A 177 -10.18 -11.07 16.79
C ALA A 177 -9.33 -10.41 17.89
N ALA A 178 -9.16 -9.09 17.84
CA ALA A 178 -8.50 -8.30 18.88
C ALA A 178 -9.21 -8.41 20.26
N LYS A 179 -10.54 -8.63 20.25
CA LYS A 179 -11.37 -8.78 21.47
C LYS A 179 -11.45 -10.22 21.95
N ASP A 180 -11.64 -11.17 21.04
CA ASP A 180 -11.76 -12.61 21.31
C ASP A 180 -11.37 -13.46 20.08
N VAL A 181 -10.07 -13.59 19.87
CA VAL A 181 -9.47 -14.34 18.76
C VAL A 181 -10.02 -15.76 18.59
N LYS A 182 -10.41 -16.44 19.68
CA LYS A 182 -10.92 -17.82 19.61
C LYS A 182 -12.33 -17.88 19.05
N SER A 183 -13.17 -16.93 19.41
CA SER A 183 -14.53 -16.84 18.89
C SER A 183 -14.51 -16.40 17.43
N ALA A 184 -13.66 -15.42 17.08
CA ALA A 184 -13.44 -14.97 15.71
C ALA A 184 -12.89 -16.10 14.80
N GLU A 185 -11.84 -16.80 15.25
CA GLU A 185 -11.28 -17.97 14.55
C GLU A 185 -12.36 -19.03 14.30
N LYS A 186 -13.11 -19.37 15.35
CA LYS A 186 -14.19 -20.35 15.23
C LYS A 186 -15.27 -19.93 14.23
N TRP A 187 -15.65 -18.66 14.25
CA TRP A 187 -16.66 -18.13 13.34
C TRP A 187 -16.19 -18.25 11.88
N LEU A 188 -14.92 -17.88 11.62
CA LEU A 188 -14.34 -17.95 10.28
C LEU A 188 -14.33 -19.40 9.78
N ASP A 189 -13.91 -20.34 10.63
CA ASP A 189 -13.95 -21.78 10.30
C ASP A 189 -15.36 -22.28 9.99
N ASP A 190 -16.36 -21.85 10.75
CA ASP A 190 -17.76 -22.21 10.51
C ASP A 190 -18.26 -21.65 9.16
N GLN A 191 -17.88 -20.42 8.79
CA GLN A 191 -18.28 -19.80 7.52
C GLN A 191 -17.55 -20.43 6.31
N ILE A 192 -16.25 -20.75 6.44
CA ILE A 192 -15.52 -21.50 5.41
C ILE A 192 -16.19 -22.87 5.21
N ALA A 193 -16.54 -23.58 6.29
CA ALA A 193 -17.22 -24.87 6.19
C ALA A 193 -18.65 -24.77 5.60
N ALA A 194 -19.32 -23.64 5.79
CA ALA A 194 -20.62 -23.34 5.18
C ALA A 194 -20.52 -23.00 3.68
N GLY A 195 -19.31 -22.79 3.16
CA GLY A 195 -19.04 -22.47 1.77
C GLY A 195 -19.21 -20.99 1.43
N LEU A 196 -19.17 -20.09 2.42
CA LEU A 196 -19.31 -18.65 2.20
C LEU A 196 -18.17 -18.09 1.34
N PHE A 197 -16.96 -18.61 1.54
CA PHE A 197 -15.73 -18.19 0.89
C PHE A 197 -15.37 -19.03 -0.36
N GLU A 198 -16.34 -19.74 -0.92
CA GLU A 198 -16.12 -20.54 -2.13
C GLU A 198 -16.11 -19.63 -3.36
N SER A 199 -14.96 -19.59 -4.04
CA SER A 199 -14.79 -18.72 -5.21
C SER A 199 -15.53 -19.22 -6.45
N LYS A 200 -16.03 -18.27 -7.24
CA LYS A 200 -16.56 -18.50 -8.60
C LYS A 200 -15.51 -18.32 -9.70
N SER A 201 -14.29 -17.91 -9.35
CA SER A 201 -13.20 -17.69 -10.29
C SER A 201 -12.71 -19.01 -10.91
N LEU A 202 -11.97 -18.92 -12.03
CA LEU A 202 -11.43 -20.09 -12.70
C LEU A 202 -10.21 -20.69 -12.00
N ASP A 203 -9.48 -19.88 -11.22
CA ASP A 203 -8.35 -20.32 -10.40
C ASP A 203 -8.80 -20.86 -9.03
N GLY A 204 -10.08 -20.70 -8.67
CA GLY A 204 -10.64 -21.17 -7.40
C GLY A 204 -10.26 -20.31 -6.20
N ARG A 205 -9.67 -19.14 -6.44
CA ARG A 205 -9.18 -18.21 -5.42
C ARG A 205 -10.28 -17.24 -5.01
N SER A 206 -10.46 -17.07 -3.70
CA SER A 206 -11.42 -16.12 -3.12
C SER A 206 -10.64 -15.00 -2.45
N GLU A 207 -10.74 -13.78 -2.99
CA GLU A 207 -10.07 -12.60 -2.42
C GLU A 207 -10.61 -12.28 -1.03
N SER A 208 -11.95 -12.33 -0.88
CA SER A 208 -12.61 -12.14 0.41
C SER A 208 -12.11 -13.12 1.46
N ARG A 209 -11.77 -14.37 1.09
CA ARG A 209 -11.15 -15.30 2.02
C ARG A 209 -9.76 -14.83 2.47
N LEU A 210 -8.92 -14.38 1.55
CA LEU A 210 -7.56 -13.98 1.86
C LEU A 210 -7.53 -12.78 2.80
N GLU A 211 -8.42 -11.80 2.58
CA GLU A 211 -8.60 -10.64 3.46
C GLU A 211 -9.01 -11.05 4.88
N PHE A 212 -9.98 -11.96 5.02
CA PHE A 212 -10.42 -12.45 6.33
C PHE A 212 -9.36 -13.30 7.03
N GLU A 213 -8.60 -14.12 6.28
CA GLU A 213 -7.47 -14.87 6.82
C GLU A 213 -6.36 -13.92 7.29
N ALA A 214 -6.09 -12.82 6.57
CA ALA A 214 -5.10 -11.81 6.95
C ALA A 214 -5.52 -11.02 8.20
N ALA A 215 -6.77 -10.56 8.26
CA ALA A 215 -7.35 -9.88 9.43
C ALA A 215 -7.23 -10.73 10.71
N LEU A 216 -7.55 -12.03 10.63
CA LEU A 216 -7.38 -12.93 11.76
C LEU A 216 -5.91 -13.26 12.06
N LEU A 217 -5.06 -13.34 11.03
CA LEU A 217 -3.66 -13.71 11.15
C LEU A 217 -2.88 -12.72 12.01
N GLY A 218 -3.12 -11.41 11.87
CA GLY A 218 -2.47 -10.38 12.68
C GLY A 218 -2.61 -10.66 14.18
N GLU A 219 -3.85 -10.87 14.62
CA GLU A 219 -4.17 -11.15 16.02
C GLU A 219 -3.69 -12.54 16.50
N LEU A 220 -3.73 -13.55 15.63
CA LEU A 220 -3.22 -14.88 15.96
C LEU A 220 -1.70 -14.90 16.15
N LEU A 221 -0.95 -14.06 15.44
CA LEU A 221 0.50 -13.99 15.61
C LEU A 221 0.90 -13.56 17.02
N ASP A 222 0.08 -12.74 17.68
CA ASP A 222 0.27 -12.34 19.07
C ASP A 222 -0.29 -13.38 20.05
N ALA A 223 -1.49 -13.92 19.78
CA ALA A 223 -2.19 -14.78 20.72
C ALA A 223 -1.80 -16.27 20.68
N ASP A 224 -1.62 -16.82 19.47
CA ASP A 224 -1.28 -18.24 19.22
C ASP A 224 -0.51 -18.39 17.89
N PRO A 225 0.83 -18.17 17.90
CA PRO A 225 1.67 -18.32 16.71
C PRO A 225 1.58 -19.69 16.02
N GLU A 226 1.27 -20.75 16.77
CA GLU A 226 1.12 -22.08 16.19
C GLU A 226 -0.21 -22.21 15.43
N ALA A 227 -1.28 -21.57 15.90
CA ALA A 227 -2.54 -21.46 15.16
C ALA A 227 -2.35 -20.63 13.89
N ALA A 228 -1.71 -19.46 13.98
CA ALA A 228 -1.31 -18.66 12.81
C ALA A 228 -0.59 -19.51 11.74
N ALA A 229 0.44 -20.27 12.17
CA ALA A 229 1.18 -21.14 11.26
C ALA A 229 0.31 -22.22 10.59
N ARG A 230 -0.63 -22.82 11.34
CA ARG A 230 -1.54 -23.83 10.79
C ARG A 230 -2.50 -23.23 9.76
N ARG A 231 -3.02 -22.02 10.00
CA ARG A 231 -3.92 -21.32 9.06
C ARG A 231 -3.22 -21.00 7.75
N VAL A 232 -2.05 -20.37 7.81
CA VAL A 232 -1.28 -20.07 6.57
C VAL A 232 -0.91 -21.36 5.82
N ALA A 233 -0.55 -22.44 6.53
CA ALA A 233 -0.16 -23.70 5.89
C ALA A 233 -1.28 -24.38 5.09
N VAL A 234 -2.56 -24.13 5.38
CA VAL A 234 -3.69 -24.72 4.62
C VAL A 234 -4.03 -23.95 3.34
N LEU A 235 -3.53 -22.73 3.19
CA LEU A 235 -3.66 -21.94 1.95
C LEU A 235 -2.80 -22.52 0.82
N GLN A 236 -3.16 -22.21 -0.42
CA GLN A 236 -2.34 -22.55 -1.58
C GLN A 236 -0.99 -21.82 -1.49
N GLU A 237 0.06 -22.41 -2.07
CA GLU A 237 1.43 -21.91 -1.89
C GLU A 237 1.60 -20.47 -2.37
N ASP A 238 0.93 -20.10 -3.45
CA ASP A 238 0.88 -18.76 -4.06
C ASP A 238 -0.01 -17.77 -3.30
N GLU A 239 -0.96 -18.23 -2.48
CA GLU A 239 -1.80 -17.38 -1.63
C GLU A 239 -1.11 -17.00 -0.32
N ARG A 240 -0.24 -17.87 0.21
CA ARG A 240 0.39 -17.68 1.54
C ARG A 240 1.12 -16.36 1.68
N ARG A 241 1.93 -16.02 0.69
CA ARG A 241 2.73 -14.80 0.72
C ARG A 241 1.84 -13.58 0.74
N GLU A 242 0.83 -13.57 -0.11
CA GLU A 242 -0.08 -12.45 -0.24
C GLU A 242 -0.94 -12.24 1.00
N THR A 243 -1.51 -13.30 1.58
CA THR A 243 -2.23 -13.20 2.87
C THR A 243 -1.33 -12.63 3.96
N MET A 244 -0.06 -13.02 3.99
CA MET A 244 0.87 -12.47 4.97
C MET A 244 1.21 -11.01 4.68
N GLU A 245 1.39 -10.60 3.42
CA GLU A 245 1.71 -9.21 3.03
C GLU A 245 0.55 -8.24 3.34
N GLN A 246 -0.68 -8.73 3.50
CA GLN A 246 -1.82 -7.90 3.93
C GLN A 246 -1.86 -7.62 5.45
N VAL A 247 -1.07 -8.32 6.26
CA VAL A 247 -1.01 -8.07 7.71
C VAL A 247 -0.24 -6.78 7.96
N SER A 248 -0.81 -5.85 8.74
CA SER A 248 -0.11 -4.64 9.20
C SER A 248 1.07 -5.01 10.10
N PHE A 249 2.25 -5.17 9.51
CA PHE A 249 3.41 -5.72 10.20
C PHE A 249 3.94 -4.81 11.31
N THR A 250 3.85 -3.49 11.13
CA THR A 250 4.36 -2.51 12.09
C THR A 250 3.50 -2.40 13.34
N ASP A 251 2.20 -2.71 13.23
CA ASP A 251 1.27 -2.77 14.36
C ASP A 251 1.47 -4.02 15.25
N LEU A 252 2.15 -5.05 14.73
CA LEU A 252 2.42 -6.27 15.48
C LEU A 252 3.36 -6.03 16.67
N SER A 253 3.13 -6.75 17.77
CA SER A 253 4.07 -6.73 18.89
C SER A 253 5.44 -7.31 18.50
N PRO A 254 6.52 -6.99 19.24
CA PRO A 254 7.85 -7.56 18.99
C PRO A 254 7.89 -9.11 18.93
N ASP A 255 7.07 -9.79 19.72
CA ASP A 255 6.99 -11.25 19.72
C ASP A 255 6.20 -11.77 18.51
N ALA A 256 5.12 -11.09 18.10
CA ALA A 256 4.39 -11.40 16.87
C ALA A 256 5.22 -11.16 15.61
N GLN A 257 5.99 -10.07 15.53
CA GLN A 257 6.91 -9.84 14.40
C GLN A 257 7.94 -10.97 14.26
N LYS A 258 8.41 -11.52 15.38
CA LYS A 258 9.29 -12.69 15.39
C LYS A 258 8.56 -13.95 14.94
N ALA A 259 7.31 -14.14 15.34
CA ALA A 259 6.47 -15.24 14.86
C ALA A 259 6.25 -15.13 13.34
N TYR A 260 5.92 -13.94 12.84
CA TYR A 260 5.72 -13.63 11.42
C TYR A 260 6.98 -13.96 10.61
N ALA A 261 8.16 -13.50 11.04
CA ALA A 261 9.43 -13.83 10.40
C ALA A 261 9.70 -15.34 10.38
N ALA A 262 9.26 -16.09 11.40
CA ALA A 262 9.34 -17.54 11.41
C ALA A 262 8.35 -18.18 10.40
N LEU A 263 7.16 -17.60 10.20
CA LEU A 263 6.22 -18.06 9.17
C LEU A 263 6.83 -17.92 7.77
N ILE A 264 7.43 -16.77 7.44
CA ILE A 264 8.13 -16.59 6.15
C ILE A 264 9.14 -17.72 5.95
N ARG A 265 10.01 -17.96 6.94
CA ARG A 265 11.07 -18.99 6.82
C ARG A 265 10.53 -20.40 6.67
N ASN A 266 9.35 -20.69 7.20
CA ASN A 266 8.80 -22.05 7.21
C ASN A 266 7.86 -22.33 6.04
N LEU A 267 7.12 -21.31 5.58
CA LEU A 267 5.97 -21.49 4.68
C LEU A 267 6.16 -20.86 3.29
N VAL A 268 7.07 -19.90 3.15
CA VAL A 268 7.43 -19.29 1.85
C VAL A 268 8.56 -20.09 1.19
N PRO A 269 8.49 -20.31 -0.14
CA PRO A 269 9.57 -20.93 -0.91
C PRO A 269 10.93 -20.26 -0.66
N GLU A 270 12.01 -21.05 -0.62
CA GLU A 270 13.35 -20.57 -0.24
C GLU A 270 13.85 -19.41 -1.12
N ASP A 271 13.51 -19.44 -2.41
CA ASP A 271 13.89 -18.42 -3.40
C ASP A 271 13.08 -17.12 -3.30
N GLU A 272 11.96 -17.12 -2.56
CA GLU A 272 11.09 -15.96 -2.37
C GLU A 272 11.25 -15.28 -1.00
N ARG A 273 11.73 -16.01 0.01
CA ARG A 273 11.89 -15.50 1.39
C ARG A 273 12.63 -14.18 1.48
N ALA A 274 13.70 -14.04 0.70
CA ALA A 274 14.50 -12.83 0.69
C ALA A 274 13.68 -11.61 0.24
N GLY A 275 12.75 -11.79 -0.71
CA GLY A 275 11.82 -10.76 -1.14
C GLY A 275 10.80 -10.41 -0.06
N SER A 276 10.22 -11.41 0.61
CA SER A 276 9.29 -11.18 1.73
C SER A 276 9.95 -10.43 2.90
N PHE A 277 11.21 -10.74 3.23
CA PHE A 277 11.96 -9.97 4.24
C PHE A 277 12.33 -8.56 3.80
N ALA A 278 12.46 -8.32 2.49
CA ALA A 278 12.68 -6.98 1.98
C ALA A 278 11.44 -6.11 2.22
N TYR A 279 10.26 -6.64 1.88
CA TYR A 279 8.97 -5.97 2.11
C TYR A 279 8.80 -5.52 3.57
N LEU A 280 8.99 -6.42 4.54
CA LEU A 280 8.88 -6.07 5.97
C LEU A 280 9.82 -4.94 6.42
N VAL A 281 10.97 -4.82 5.76
CA VAL A 281 12.02 -3.88 6.16
C VAL A 281 11.80 -2.49 5.57
N GLU A 282 11.00 -2.40 4.51
CA GLU A 282 10.53 -1.13 3.97
C GLU A 282 9.71 -0.37 5.01
N ASP A 283 8.65 -1.00 5.53
CA ASP A 283 7.77 -0.38 6.53
C ASP A 283 8.52 -0.01 7.82
N VAL A 284 9.37 -0.91 8.32
CA VAL A 284 10.18 -0.64 9.53
C VAL A 284 11.17 0.51 9.30
N ALA A 285 11.73 0.62 8.10
CA ALA A 285 12.63 1.72 7.77
C ALA A 285 11.87 3.05 7.70
N TRP A 286 10.69 3.08 7.08
CA TRP A 286 9.87 4.28 6.98
C TRP A 286 9.47 4.83 8.35
N GLU A 287 9.05 3.98 9.29
CA GLU A 287 8.61 4.45 10.60
C GLU A 287 9.74 4.84 11.56
N GLY A 288 10.87 4.12 11.52
CA GLY A 288 11.89 4.21 12.56
C GLY A 288 13.33 4.34 12.07
N GLY A 289 13.54 4.40 10.77
CA GLY A 289 14.85 4.51 10.14
C GLY A 289 15.76 3.30 10.37
N TYR A 290 17.05 3.50 10.12
CA TYR A 290 18.06 2.44 10.17
C TYR A 290 18.21 1.75 11.54
N ASP A 291 17.98 2.48 12.64
CA ASP A 291 18.07 1.92 13.99
C ASP A 291 16.92 0.94 14.27
N ALA A 292 15.70 1.25 13.82
CA ALA A 292 14.57 0.32 13.93
C ALA A 292 14.79 -0.95 13.11
N VAL A 293 15.40 -0.84 11.93
CA VAL A 293 15.79 -2.00 11.13
C VAL A 293 16.85 -2.84 11.85
N ASP A 294 17.86 -2.22 12.49
CA ASP A 294 18.86 -2.93 13.30
C ASP A 294 18.20 -3.75 14.42
N GLU A 295 17.29 -3.12 15.17
CA GLU A 295 16.55 -3.77 16.26
C GLU A 295 15.67 -4.91 15.77
N PHE A 296 14.95 -4.71 14.66
CA PHE A 296 14.12 -5.74 14.05
C PHE A 296 14.96 -6.96 13.62
N LEU A 297 16.04 -6.74 12.87
CA LEU A 297 16.91 -7.81 12.37
C LEU A 297 17.57 -8.60 13.50
N GLU A 298 17.88 -7.96 14.63
CA GLU A 298 18.34 -8.64 15.85
C GLU A 298 17.23 -9.49 16.48
N ARG A 299 16.05 -8.90 16.71
CA ARG A 299 14.89 -9.54 17.33
C ARG A 299 14.48 -10.84 16.63
N VAL A 300 14.43 -10.82 15.31
CA VAL A 300 14.04 -11.99 14.50
C VAL A 300 15.18 -12.97 14.25
N ASN A 301 16.36 -12.71 14.82
CA ASN A 301 17.59 -13.48 14.59
C ASN A 301 17.88 -13.64 13.10
N ALA A 302 17.84 -12.53 12.34
CA ALA A 302 18.04 -12.56 10.89
C ALA A 302 19.40 -13.18 10.52
N THR A 303 19.40 -14.06 9.52
CA THR A 303 20.63 -14.67 8.99
C THR A 303 21.49 -13.61 8.28
N PRO A 304 22.78 -13.87 8.03
CA PRO A 304 23.62 -12.95 7.26
C PRO A 304 23.03 -12.59 5.88
N GLU A 305 22.43 -13.56 5.21
CA GLU A 305 21.78 -13.36 3.90
C GLU A 305 20.53 -12.49 4.01
N GLU A 306 19.66 -12.75 4.99
CA GLU A 306 18.48 -11.92 5.28
C GLU A 306 18.91 -10.49 5.61
N ARG A 307 19.89 -10.31 6.51
CA ARG A 307 20.45 -9.00 6.86
C ARG A 307 20.97 -8.24 5.65
N ALA A 308 21.68 -8.92 4.76
CA ALA A 308 22.20 -8.29 3.55
C ALA A 308 21.06 -7.82 2.63
N VAL A 309 20.05 -8.65 2.38
CA VAL A 309 18.91 -8.27 1.51
C VAL A 309 18.04 -7.18 2.15
N SER A 310 17.78 -7.27 3.44
CA SER A 310 17.07 -6.23 4.20
C SER A 310 17.82 -4.90 4.21
N ALA A 311 19.13 -4.91 4.47
CA ALA A 311 19.93 -3.68 4.47
C ALA A 311 19.96 -3.01 3.10
N ARG A 312 19.99 -3.82 2.05
CA ARG A 312 19.86 -3.38 0.68
C ARG A 312 18.52 -2.67 0.43
N GLN A 313 17.40 -3.24 0.88
CA GLN A 313 16.06 -2.65 0.70
C GLN A 313 15.90 -1.36 1.51
N ALA A 314 16.17 -1.39 2.82
CA ALA A 314 16.10 -0.21 3.68
C ALA A 314 16.94 0.96 3.15
N ALA A 315 18.15 0.70 2.64
CA ALA A 315 18.99 1.74 2.05
C ALA A 315 18.36 2.40 0.82
N SER A 316 17.55 1.67 0.04
CA SER A 316 16.81 2.22 -1.09
C SER A 316 15.57 2.98 -0.62
N SER A 317 14.70 2.33 0.16
CA SER A 317 13.43 2.91 0.63
C SER A 317 13.64 4.19 1.45
N MET A 318 14.69 4.28 2.27
CA MET A 318 15.01 5.50 3.03
C MET A 318 15.41 6.68 2.15
N ILE A 319 16.09 6.42 1.03
CA ILE A 319 16.50 7.50 0.12
C ILE A 319 15.32 7.98 -0.71
N GLU A 320 14.44 7.06 -1.11
CA GLU A 320 13.18 7.37 -1.78
C GLU A 320 12.28 8.21 -0.85
N GLU A 321 12.06 7.78 0.38
CA GLU A 321 11.28 8.53 1.38
C GLU A 321 11.85 9.93 1.63
N ILE A 322 13.17 10.05 1.84
CA ILE A 322 13.80 11.35 2.00
C ILE A 322 13.55 12.23 0.77
N ALA A 323 13.64 11.67 -0.44
CA ALA A 323 13.44 12.40 -1.69
C ALA A 323 12.01 12.91 -1.87
N ASP A 324 11.02 12.16 -1.36
CA ASP A 324 9.61 12.56 -1.38
C ASP A 324 9.32 13.70 -0.40
N GLU A 325 9.99 13.72 0.77
CA GLU A 325 9.81 14.79 1.76
C GLU A 325 10.67 16.04 1.48
N ARG A 326 11.89 15.85 0.98
CA ARG A 326 12.89 16.91 0.82
C ARG A 326 14.02 16.53 -0.15
N SER A 327 14.87 17.49 -0.48
CA SER A 327 16.08 17.19 -1.25
C SER A 327 17.04 16.28 -0.47
N VAL A 328 17.44 15.18 -1.11
CA VAL A 328 18.49 14.27 -0.62
C VAL A 328 19.82 15.02 -0.60
N THR A 329 20.59 14.85 0.47
CA THR A 329 21.89 15.49 0.69
C THR A 329 23.03 14.47 0.70
N GLY A 330 24.27 14.94 0.54
CA GLY A 330 25.44 14.08 0.73
C GLY A 330 25.56 13.50 2.15
N GLY A 331 24.93 14.14 3.15
CA GLY A 331 24.85 13.61 4.51
C GLY A 331 24.01 12.34 4.58
N ASP A 332 22.83 12.37 3.95
CA ASP A 332 21.91 11.22 3.87
C ASP A 332 22.59 10.02 3.18
N ILE A 333 23.33 10.28 2.09
CA ILE A 333 24.09 9.25 1.38
C ILE A 333 25.23 8.67 2.25
N GLU A 334 25.95 9.50 3.03
CA GLU A 334 27.02 8.97 3.91
C GLU A 334 26.44 8.17 5.09
N GLU A 335 25.27 8.57 5.61
CA GLU A 335 24.55 7.82 6.64
C GLU A 335 24.13 6.45 6.11
N MET A 336 23.42 6.41 4.97
CA MET A 336 23.07 5.18 4.27
C MET A 336 24.30 4.30 4.03
N ARG A 337 25.40 4.88 3.53
CA ARG A 337 26.66 4.15 3.29
C ARG A 337 27.24 3.54 4.56
N THR A 338 27.29 4.32 5.63
CA THR A 338 27.85 3.90 6.92
C THR A 338 27.05 2.73 7.48
N TRP A 339 25.73 2.81 7.40
CA TRP A 339 24.85 1.75 7.86
C TRP A 339 24.92 0.50 6.99
N LEU A 340 24.79 0.63 5.66
CA LEU A 340 24.84 -0.49 4.71
C LEU A 340 26.16 -1.27 4.78
N ALA A 341 27.28 -0.59 5.05
CA ALA A 341 28.59 -1.22 5.19
C ALA A 341 28.67 -2.25 6.33
N LYS A 342 27.78 -2.18 7.33
CA LYS A 342 27.70 -3.16 8.43
C LYS A 342 27.23 -4.53 7.93
N TYR A 343 26.33 -4.55 6.95
CA TYR A 343 25.59 -5.75 6.55
C TYR A 343 25.94 -6.27 5.16
N ASP A 344 26.25 -5.36 4.23
CA ASP A 344 26.51 -5.71 2.84
C ASP A 344 27.59 -4.82 2.20
N PRO A 345 28.85 -4.91 2.69
CA PRO A 345 29.95 -4.12 2.17
C PRO A 345 30.23 -4.39 0.68
N GLU A 346 29.82 -5.55 0.15
CA GLU A 346 30.05 -5.92 -1.25
C GLU A 346 29.19 -5.10 -2.24
N SER A 347 27.97 -4.71 -1.85
CA SER A 347 27.11 -3.88 -2.72
C SER A 347 27.17 -2.38 -2.45
N LEU A 348 27.88 -1.96 -1.39
CA LEU A 348 27.94 -0.58 -0.90
C LEU A 348 28.15 0.45 -2.03
N ASP A 349 29.16 0.25 -2.86
CA ASP A 349 29.50 1.20 -3.92
C ASP A 349 28.47 1.19 -5.06
N LYS A 350 27.94 0.02 -5.41
CA LYS A 350 26.86 -0.11 -6.38
C LYS A 350 25.61 0.66 -5.91
N ARG A 351 25.21 0.45 -4.66
CA ARG A 351 24.05 1.11 -4.07
C ARG A 351 24.26 2.59 -3.88
N THR A 352 25.46 3.02 -3.51
CA THR A 352 25.78 4.45 -3.47
C THR A 352 25.59 5.10 -4.82
N GLY A 353 26.14 4.51 -5.89
CA GLY A 353 26.00 5.07 -7.22
C GLY A 353 24.53 5.21 -7.64
N ARG A 354 23.72 4.20 -7.32
CA ARG A 354 22.28 4.21 -7.59
C ARG A 354 21.54 5.26 -6.75
N ALA A 355 21.74 5.28 -5.43
CA ALA A 355 21.07 6.23 -4.54
C ALA A 355 21.38 7.69 -4.90
N ILE A 356 22.63 8.00 -5.30
CA ILE A 356 23.00 9.32 -5.82
C ILE A 356 22.24 9.65 -7.11
N ALA A 357 21.99 8.67 -7.96
CA ALA A 357 21.27 8.88 -9.21
C ALA A 357 19.77 9.02 -9.02
N ASP A 358 19.18 8.21 -8.13
CA ASP A 358 17.76 8.26 -7.79
C ASP A 358 17.44 9.60 -7.10
N ALA A 359 18.34 10.10 -6.25
CA ALA A 359 18.28 11.44 -5.67
C ALA A 359 18.24 12.60 -6.69
N THR A 360 18.57 12.36 -7.97
CA THR A 360 18.52 13.39 -9.04
C THR A 360 17.31 13.25 -9.97
N GLN A 361 16.44 12.28 -9.71
CA GLN A 361 15.21 12.09 -10.47
C GLN A 361 14.10 13.00 -9.92
N ASP A 362 13.06 13.20 -10.74
CA ASP A 362 11.77 13.83 -10.45
C ASP A 362 11.74 14.99 -9.44
N CYS A 363 11.65 16.23 -9.95
CA CYS A 363 11.40 17.47 -9.18
C CYS A 363 12.33 17.74 -7.97
N SER A 364 13.33 16.90 -7.73
CA SER A 364 14.29 17.08 -6.64
C SER A 364 15.15 18.32 -6.86
N GLU A 365 15.44 19.07 -5.80
CA GLU A 365 16.35 20.22 -5.89
C GLU A 365 17.82 19.76 -5.86
N PHE A 366 18.12 18.46 -5.94
CA PHE A 366 19.48 17.94 -5.93
C PHE A 366 20.06 17.96 -7.36
N PRO A 367 20.88 18.96 -7.73
CA PRO A 367 21.25 19.16 -9.11
C PRO A 367 22.17 18.04 -9.58
N TYR A 368 21.99 17.59 -10.82
CA TYR A 368 22.82 16.53 -11.41
C TYR A 368 24.33 16.84 -11.31
N GLU A 369 24.73 18.10 -11.41
CA GLU A 369 26.14 18.52 -11.25
C GLU A 369 26.72 18.20 -9.87
N ASP A 370 25.92 18.32 -8.81
CA ASP A 370 26.36 18.03 -7.45
C ASP A 370 26.36 16.53 -7.17
N ALA A 371 25.39 15.80 -7.71
CA ALA A 371 25.37 14.35 -7.72
C ALA A 371 26.58 13.75 -8.47
N GLU A 372 26.93 14.32 -9.63
CA GLU A 372 28.11 13.95 -10.40
C GLU A 372 29.39 14.13 -9.58
N LYS A 373 29.55 15.27 -8.90
CA LYS A 373 30.68 15.54 -8.01
C LYS A 373 30.74 14.52 -6.88
N LEU A 374 29.60 14.19 -6.27
CA LEU A 374 29.52 13.23 -5.18
C LEU A 374 29.87 11.81 -5.64
N ALA A 375 29.36 11.37 -6.79
CA ALA A 375 29.70 10.09 -7.41
C ALA A 375 31.21 9.99 -7.69
N ARG A 376 31.83 11.05 -8.24
CA ARG A 376 33.29 11.11 -8.44
C ARG A 376 34.07 11.02 -7.13
N GLN A 377 33.64 11.74 -6.10
CA GLN A 377 34.30 11.70 -4.78
C GLN A 377 34.29 10.28 -4.20
N TYR A 378 33.15 9.60 -4.28
CA TYR A 378 33.05 8.22 -3.80
C TYR A 378 33.82 7.21 -4.63
N PHE A 379 33.86 7.38 -5.95
CA PHE A 379 34.74 6.60 -6.82
C PHE A 379 36.21 6.81 -6.45
N GLN A 380 36.65 8.05 -6.22
CA GLN A 380 38.02 8.36 -5.81
C GLN A 380 38.38 7.79 -4.43
N LYS A 381 37.43 7.78 -3.48
CA LYS A 381 37.60 7.24 -2.13
C LYS A 381 37.69 5.71 -2.11
N SER A 382 36.82 5.02 -2.87
CA SER A 382 36.75 3.55 -2.89
C SER A 382 37.68 2.89 -3.92
N GLY A 383 37.97 3.59 -5.02
CA GLY A 383 38.58 3.01 -6.21
C GLY A 383 37.68 2.04 -6.97
N ASN A 384 36.40 1.94 -6.61
CA ASN A 384 35.46 0.97 -7.16
C ASN A 384 34.58 1.62 -8.23
N GLU A 385 34.74 1.14 -9.47
CA GLU A 385 33.98 1.63 -10.63
C GLU A 385 32.46 1.41 -10.49
N GLN A 386 32.00 0.54 -9.58
CA GLN A 386 30.56 0.29 -9.40
C GLN A 386 29.76 1.52 -8.99
N VAL A 387 30.38 2.50 -8.30
CA VAL A 387 29.74 3.78 -8.01
C VAL A 387 29.38 4.49 -9.32
N ILE A 388 30.35 4.62 -10.22
CA ILE A 388 30.17 5.32 -11.50
C ILE A 388 29.25 4.54 -12.43
N ILE A 389 29.44 3.23 -12.52
CA ILE A 389 28.61 2.37 -13.38
C ILE A 389 27.15 2.49 -12.98
N SER A 390 26.83 2.35 -11.68
CA SER A 390 25.44 2.37 -11.22
C SER A 390 24.81 3.75 -11.34
N PHE A 391 25.58 4.82 -11.10
CA PHE A 391 25.12 6.19 -11.30
C PHE A 391 24.74 6.46 -12.77
N LEU A 392 25.56 5.97 -13.71
CA LEU A 392 25.35 6.15 -15.15
C LEU A 392 24.28 5.23 -15.76
N GLU A 393 23.83 4.20 -15.06
CA GLU A 393 22.73 3.34 -15.51
C GLU A 393 21.35 4.00 -15.35
N SER A 394 21.27 5.13 -14.65
CA SER A 394 20.04 5.86 -14.34
C SER A 394 19.45 6.63 -15.52
N PHE A 395 18.16 6.97 -15.40
CA PHE A 395 17.51 7.88 -16.34
C PHE A 395 18.08 9.30 -16.27
N ALA A 396 18.41 9.79 -15.07
CA ALA A 396 18.99 11.12 -14.87
C ALA A 396 20.29 11.32 -15.68
N ALA A 397 21.13 10.29 -15.78
CA ALA A 397 22.35 10.34 -16.59
C ALA A 397 22.06 10.46 -18.10
N ARG A 398 20.98 9.83 -18.59
CA ARG A 398 20.53 9.97 -19.99
C ARG A 398 20.00 11.37 -20.28
N SER A 399 19.34 11.99 -19.31
CA SER A 399 18.83 13.35 -19.46
C SER A 399 19.94 14.42 -19.36
N ASN A 400 21.13 14.06 -18.87
CA ASN A 400 22.28 14.95 -18.67
C ASN A 400 23.55 14.42 -19.38
N LEU A 401 23.43 14.11 -20.68
CA LEU A 401 24.48 13.43 -21.46
C LEU A 401 25.85 14.12 -21.42
N ASP A 402 25.87 15.44 -21.58
CA ASP A 402 27.13 16.20 -21.65
C ASP A 402 27.93 16.07 -20.35
N GLN A 403 27.25 15.99 -19.20
CA GLN A 403 27.85 15.75 -17.89
C GLN A 403 28.12 14.25 -17.63
N ALA A 404 27.31 13.35 -18.18
CA ALA A 404 27.45 11.90 -18.01
C ALA A 404 28.64 11.30 -18.81
N LEU A 405 28.91 11.79 -20.03
CA LEU A 405 29.96 11.24 -20.90
C LEU A 405 31.36 11.27 -20.26
N PRO A 406 31.82 12.36 -19.60
CA PRO A 406 33.12 12.38 -18.93
C PRO A 406 33.23 11.43 -17.73
N LEU A 407 32.12 10.96 -17.16
CA LEU A 407 32.14 9.94 -16.11
C LEU A 407 32.36 8.55 -16.71
N ALA A 408 31.80 8.25 -17.87
CA ALA A 408 31.97 6.95 -18.52
C ALA A 408 33.45 6.65 -18.83
N GLU A 409 34.26 7.68 -19.08
CA GLU A 409 35.72 7.55 -19.27
C GLU A 409 36.48 7.11 -18.01
N LEU A 410 35.86 7.16 -16.82
CA LEU A 410 36.44 6.62 -15.58
C LEU A 410 36.35 5.09 -15.51
N ILE A 411 35.57 4.44 -16.39
CA ILE A 411 35.44 2.98 -16.43
C ILE A 411 36.62 2.40 -17.23
N ALA A 412 37.51 1.66 -16.56
CA ALA A 412 38.73 1.14 -17.16
C ALA A 412 38.46 0.02 -18.17
N ASP A 413 37.47 -0.84 -17.93
CA ASP A 413 37.08 -1.92 -18.84
C ASP A 413 36.40 -1.34 -20.11
N PRO A 414 37.04 -1.43 -21.29
CA PRO A 414 36.50 -0.87 -22.52
C PRO A 414 35.14 -1.45 -22.91
N ALA A 415 34.91 -2.74 -22.67
CA ALA A 415 33.65 -3.39 -23.04
C ALA A 415 32.49 -2.94 -22.14
N ARG A 416 32.77 -2.74 -20.84
CA ARG A 416 31.78 -2.18 -19.90
C ARG A 416 31.49 -0.71 -20.21
N ARG A 417 32.52 0.09 -20.49
CA ARG A 417 32.36 1.48 -20.90
C ARG A 417 31.50 1.60 -22.15
N GLU A 418 31.77 0.80 -23.18
CA GLU A 418 30.97 0.80 -24.42
C GLU A 418 29.50 0.47 -24.14
N LYS A 419 29.24 -0.53 -23.30
CA LYS A 419 27.87 -0.87 -22.87
C LYS A 419 27.15 0.28 -22.15
N ILE A 420 27.86 1.04 -21.32
CA ILE A 420 27.28 2.21 -20.64
C ILE A 420 27.03 3.35 -21.64
N LEU A 421 27.99 3.64 -22.53
CA LEU A 421 27.84 4.65 -23.57
C LEU A 421 26.66 4.35 -24.51
N ASP A 422 26.44 3.09 -24.85
CA ASP A 422 25.30 2.66 -25.67
C ASP A 422 23.96 2.76 -24.94
N ARG A 423 23.94 2.74 -23.60
CA ARG A 423 22.74 2.96 -22.80
C ARG A 423 22.45 4.44 -22.54
N LEU A 424 23.45 5.31 -22.66
CA LEU A 424 23.29 6.75 -22.52
C LEU A 424 22.69 7.37 -23.78
N LYS A 425 23.04 6.85 -24.97
CA LYS A 425 22.43 7.23 -26.25
C LYS A 425 21.03 6.67 -26.39
#